data_AF-A0A0E0JTL7-F1
#
_entry.id   AF-A0A0E0JTL7-F1
#
_cell.length_a   1.000
_cell.length_b   1.000
_cell.length_c   1.000
_cell.angle_alpha   90.00
_cell.angle_beta   90.00
_cell.angle_gamma   90.00
#
_symmetry.space_group_name_H-M   'P 1'
#
loop_
_entity.id
_entity.type
_entity.pdbx_description
1 polymer ?
#
loop_
_entity_poly.entity_id
_entity_poly.type
_entity_poly.pdbx_seq_one_letter_code
_entity_poly.pdbx_strand_id
1 'polypeptide(L)'
;MVKIKMPALFRRRSGSKSPPLPHQPQADPSSGGGSPAPTPEEEMERVFRKFDANGDGRISRSELGALFESLGHAATDDELARMMAEADADGDGFISLDEFAALNATASGDAAAVEEDLRHAFRVFDADGNGTISAAELARVLHGLGEKATVQQCRRMIEGVDQNGDGLISFEEFKVMMAGGGSFAKIASMCILEHALASDQERTLFFFSRVTLGVYYFATEEWVLAGLACSWGETMSGGGGGGGLVAGLPYQKFVSFALEETRLRTTLTPHPSQEKFKSIKPNDDNTVFNALSFSAPKIRLLRSLTIEKKNSFQVLDFAAFSEPEYDLPIFCANVFTTPAQSIVVLDLNPLYDTTVHKDYKDKYYRSIMPLVHKYNKLLPWGGKITSESLKFFSPIVIWTIFESTEHNHHVLHSAFMDYYKARPDYFFKFSQKVWLELMGQAIKENNKATIARNQEEQHKYLTWRAEKDPGYPLLKKLIGESRAEDLVMEFLFEGVNTLGTKSFLDYFPDYARDDGSVNKKRSMIGKSFETRPWDANGEFIGDAEAQ
;
A
#
# COMPACT_ATOMS: atom_id res chain seq x y z
N MET A 1 -49.89 -58.27 0.24
CA MET A 1 -48.55 -58.82 -0.06
C MET A 1 -47.56 -58.31 0.97
N VAL A 2 -46.99 -59.27 1.71
CA VAL A 2 -45.73 -59.29 2.49
C VAL A 2 -45.42 -58.14 3.48
N LYS A 3 -45.51 -58.51 4.77
CA LYS A 3 -44.96 -57.85 5.98
C LYS A 3 -43.46 -58.17 6.14
N ILE A 4 -42.76 -57.39 6.99
CA ILE A 4 -41.84 -57.75 8.11
C ILE A 4 -40.75 -56.65 8.20
N LYS A 5 -40.66 -55.77 9.22
CA LYS A 5 -40.40 -55.85 10.69
C LYS A 5 -38.94 -55.41 11.01
N MET A 6 -38.82 -54.27 11.70
CA MET A 6 -37.61 -53.86 12.44
C MET A 6 -37.34 -54.79 13.63
N PRO A 7 -36.11 -54.77 14.16
CA PRO A 7 -35.95 -54.70 15.61
C PRO A 7 -34.96 -53.63 16.08
N ALA A 8 -35.33 -52.95 17.16
CA ALA A 8 -34.39 -52.29 18.07
C ALA A 8 -33.74 -53.33 19.00
N LEU A 9 -32.58 -53.01 19.58
CA LEU A 9 -32.26 -53.26 21.00
C LEU A 9 -30.87 -52.71 21.37
N PHE A 10 -30.86 -51.79 22.35
CA PHE A 10 -29.69 -51.40 23.13
C PHE A 10 -29.19 -52.58 23.99
N ARG A 11 -27.87 -52.77 24.09
CA ARG A 11 -27.23 -53.33 25.32
C ARG A 11 -25.77 -52.87 25.47
N ARG A 12 -25.49 -52.23 26.61
CA ARG A 12 -24.16 -51.86 27.13
C ARG A 12 -23.47 -53.08 27.75
N ARG A 13 -22.17 -53.33 27.47
CA ARG A 13 -21.09 -53.56 28.46
C ARG A 13 -19.73 -53.87 27.82
N SER A 14 -18.74 -53.07 28.24
CA SER A 14 -17.31 -53.33 28.52
C SER A 14 -16.58 -54.55 27.96
N GLY A 15 -15.38 -54.30 27.41
CA GLY A 15 -14.16 -54.99 27.87
C GLY A 15 -13.41 -55.90 26.89
N SER A 16 -12.30 -55.36 26.38
CA SER A 16 -11.00 -56.03 26.17
C SER A 16 -10.63 -56.68 24.82
N LYS A 17 -9.45 -56.24 24.35
CA LYS A 17 -8.41 -56.90 23.53
C LYS A 17 -8.58 -57.01 22.01
N SER A 18 -7.93 -56.07 21.32
CA SER A 18 -7.54 -56.15 19.91
C SER A 18 -6.34 -57.12 19.70
N PRO A 19 -6.18 -57.75 18.52
CA PRO A 19 -5.10 -58.71 18.23
C PRO A 19 -3.75 -58.01 17.90
N PRO A 20 -2.63 -58.75 17.97
CA PRO A 20 -1.28 -58.17 18.01
C PRO A 20 -0.76 -57.74 16.64
N LEU A 21 -0.09 -56.58 16.64
CA LEU A 21 0.76 -56.09 15.55
C LEU A 21 2.05 -56.92 15.45
N PRO A 22 2.60 -57.15 14.25
CA PRO A 22 3.85 -57.89 14.09
C PRO A 22 5.06 -57.12 14.63
N HIS A 23 5.95 -57.90 15.24
CA HIS A 23 7.22 -57.59 15.91
C HIS A 23 7.97 -56.32 15.48
N GLN A 24 8.25 -55.45 16.46
CA GLN A 24 9.39 -54.53 16.44
C GLN A 24 10.70 -55.33 16.66
N PRO A 25 11.75 -55.11 15.86
CA PRO A 25 13.12 -55.35 16.30
C PRO A 25 13.58 -54.20 17.20
N GLN A 26 14.28 -54.57 18.28
CA GLN A 26 14.85 -53.70 19.29
C GLN A 26 15.85 -52.70 18.70
N ALA A 27 15.92 -51.52 19.33
CA ALA A 27 16.95 -50.52 19.08
C ALA A 27 18.31 -50.98 19.60
N ASP A 28 19.35 -50.79 18.79
CA ASP A 28 20.70 -50.44 19.23
C ASP A 28 21.24 -49.31 18.34
N PRO A 29 22.11 -48.42 18.86
CA PRO A 29 22.32 -47.08 18.33
C PRO A 29 23.56 -47.01 17.45
N SER A 30 23.42 -46.53 16.21
CA SER A 30 24.41 -45.74 15.46
C SER A 30 24.15 -45.82 13.96
N SER A 31 23.93 -44.65 13.36
CA SER A 31 24.22 -44.24 11.97
C SER A 31 23.11 -43.32 11.46
N GLY A 32 23.36 -42.01 11.57
CA GLY A 32 22.61 -41.02 10.83
C GLY A 32 22.96 -41.14 9.34
N GLY A 33 21.95 -41.23 8.50
CA GLY A 33 22.05 -41.15 7.05
C GLY A 33 20.87 -40.35 6.52
N GLY A 34 21.01 -39.02 6.49
CA GLY A 34 20.13 -38.19 5.68
C GLY A 34 20.35 -38.51 4.20
N SER A 35 19.28 -38.46 3.41
CA SER A 35 19.39 -38.48 1.94
C SER A 35 20.44 -37.45 1.49
N PRO A 36 21.30 -37.78 0.51
CA PRO A 36 22.31 -36.83 0.02
C PRO A 36 21.61 -35.58 -0.50
N ALA A 37 22.20 -34.42 -0.21
CA ALA A 37 21.79 -33.16 -0.80
C ALA A 37 21.82 -33.27 -2.33
N PRO A 38 20.82 -32.72 -3.04
CA PRO A 38 20.78 -32.73 -4.50
C PRO A 38 22.04 -32.08 -5.06
N THR A 39 22.52 -32.61 -6.19
CA THR A 39 23.73 -32.09 -6.84
C THR A 39 23.46 -30.72 -7.47
N PRO A 40 24.47 -29.86 -7.64
CA PRO A 40 24.30 -28.54 -8.27
C PRO A 40 23.65 -28.61 -9.66
N GLU A 41 23.88 -29.71 -10.40
CA GLU A 41 23.29 -29.98 -11.72
C GLU A 41 21.78 -30.27 -11.61
N GLU A 42 21.36 -31.12 -10.67
CA GLU A 42 19.94 -31.44 -10.42
C GLU A 42 19.14 -30.24 -9.91
N GLU A 43 19.79 -29.37 -9.14
CA GLU A 43 19.18 -28.15 -8.63
C GLU A 43 19.05 -27.07 -9.73
N MET A 44 20.04 -26.97 -10.62
CA MET A 44 20.00 -26.07 -11.80
C MET A 44 18.84 -26.42 -12.73
N GLU A 45 18.65 -27.71 -13.05
CA GLU A 45 17.51 -28.19 -13.84
C GLU A 45 16.16 -27.94 -13.17
N ARG A 46 16.12 -27.93 -11.83
CA ARG A 46 14.89 -27.65 -11.08
C ARG A 46 14.52 -26.17 -11.15
N VAL A 47 15.49 -25.27 -11.17
CA VAL A 47 15.27 -23.84 -11.35
C VAL A 47 14.85 -23.56 -12.78
N PHE A 48 15.59 -24.10 -13.76
CA PHE A 48 15.30 -23.91 -15.18
C PHE A 48 13.85 -24.27 -15.54
N ARG A 49 13.34 -25.41 -15.03
CA ARG A 49 11.94 -25.84 -15.20
C ARG A 49 10.87 -24.92 -14.63
N LYS A 50 11.23 -23.97 -13.76
CA LYS A 50 10.28 -22.96 -13.27
C LYS A 50 10.17 -21.77 -14.20
N PHE A 51 11.20 -21.54 -15.02
CA PHE A 51 11.18 -20.54 -16.07
C PHE A 51 10.61 -21.13 -17.35
N ASP A 52 10.95 -22.37 -17.69
CA ASP A 52 10.39 -23.14 -18.80
C ASP A 52 8.99 -23.68 -18.43
N ALA A 53 8.00 -22.79 -18.49
CA ALA A 53 6.62 -23.08 -18.08
C ALA A 53 5.92 -24.06 -19.03
N ASN A 54 6.31 -24.08 -20.30
CA ASN A 54 5.73 -24.96 -21.31
C ASN A 54 6.46 -26.33 -21.42
N GLY A 55 7.64 -26.45 -20.82
CA GLY A 55 8.45 -27.67 -20.77
C GLY A 55 9.18 -28.00 -22.08
N ASP A 56 9.43 -27.02 -22.94
CA ASP A 56 10.08 -27.20 -24.25
C ASP A 56 11.61 -27.26 -24.18
N GLY A 57 12.17 -27.14 -22.97
CA GLY A 57 13.60 -27.19 -22.70
C GLY A 57 14.32 -25.88 -22.99
N ARG A 58 13.59 -24.78 -23.18
CA ARG A 58 14.11 -23.44 -23.45
C ARG A 58 13.25 -22.41 -22.72
N ILE A 59 13.80 -21.24 -22.44
CA ILE A 59 13.04 -20.14 -21.83
C ILE A 59 12.79 -19.08 -22.90
N SER A 60 11.51 -18.90 -23.25
CA SER A 60 11.11 -17.82 -24.15
C SER A 60 11.04 -16.47 -23.43
N ARG A 61 11.11 -15.38 -24.20
CA ARG A 61 10.91 -14.02 -23.69
C ARG A 61 9.57 -13.85 -22.96
N SER A 62 8.52 -14.53 -23.42
CA SER A 62 7.19 -14.49 -22.81
C SER A 62 7.15 -15.22 -21.48
N GLU A 63 7.85 -16.35 -21.36
CA GLU A 63 7.96 -17.09 -20.10
C GLU A 63 8.81 -16.35 -19.06
N LEU A 64 9.89 -15.72 -19.52
CA LEU A 64 10.68 -14.81 -18.71
C LEU A 64 9.81 -13.66 -18.18
N GLY A 65 9.03 -13.00 -19.06
CA GLY A 65 8.09 -11.95 -18.68
C GLY A 65 6.98 -12.40 -17.73
N ALA A 66 6.40 -13.58 -17.96
CA ALA A 66 5.37 -14.16 -17.08
C ALA A 66 5.91 -14.46 -15.68
N LEU A 67 7.18 -14.88 -15.56
CA LEU A 67 7.82 -15.05 -14.28
C LEU A 67 7.95 -13.72 -13.52
N PHE A 68 8.36 -12.64 -14.20
CA PHE A 68 8.43 -11.30 -13.60
C PHE A 68 7.05 -10.85 -13.08
N GLU A 69 6.01 -11.02 -13.90
CA GLU A 69 4.63 -10.74 -13.48
C GLU A 69 4.22 -11.56 -12.25
N SER A 70 4.62 -12.83 -12.18
CA SER A 70 4.34 -13.71 -11.03
C SER A 70 5.08 -13.31 -9.74
N LEU A 71 6.20 -12.59 -9.85
CA LEU A 71 6.98 -12.04 -8.74
C LEU A 71 6.52 -10.64 -8.31
N GLY A 72 5.41 -10.15 -8.88
CA GLY A 72 4.78 -8.88 -8.49
C GLY A 72 5.27 -7.65 -9.25
N HIS A 73 6.07 -7.82 -10.30
CA HIS A 73 6.62 -6.74 -11.12
C HIS A 73 6.50 -7.06 -12.62
N ALA A 74 5.71 -6.31 -13.38
CA ALA A 74 5.72 -6.46 -14.84
C ALA A 74 6.98 -5.79 -15.41
N ALA A 75 7.94 -6.58 -15.89
CA ALA A 75 9.09 -6.08 -16.62
C ALA A 75 8.65 -5.45 -17.95
N THR A 76 9.28 -4.35 -18.34
CA THR A 76 9.01 -3.70 -19.63
C THR A 76 9.62 -4.50 -20.78
N ASP A 77 9.08 -4.31 -21.98
CA ASP A 77 9.60 -4.97 -23.18
C ASP A 77 11.09 -4.66 -23.41
N ASP A 78 11.54 -3.44 -23.12
CA ASP A 78 12.94 -3.03 -23.27
C ASP A 78 13.87 -3.67 -22.23
N GLU A 79 13.35 -4.02 -21.04
CA GLU A 79 14.09 -4.78 -20.03
C GLU A 79 14.23 -6.24 -20.44
N LEU A 80 13.13 -6.85 -20.88
CA LEU A 80 13.14 -8.22 -21.39
C LEU A 80 14.04 -8.38 -22.61
N ALA A 81 14.05 -7.40 -23.52
CA ALA A 81 14.91 -7.41 -24.70
C ALA A 81 16.40 -7.38 -24.34
N ARG A 82 16.78 -6.57 -23.34
CA ARG A 82 18.16 -6.48 -22.85
C ARG A 82 18.58 -7.78 -22.16
N MET A 83 17.71 -8.38 -21.35
CA MET A 83 17.98 -9.65 -20.68
C MET A 83 18.17 -10.79 -21.67
N MET A 84 17.33 -10.86 -22.71
CA MET A 84 17.48 -11.85 -23.78
C MET A 84 18.80 -11.65 -24.52
N ALA A 85 19.14 -10.42 -24.92
CA ALA A 85 20.37 -10.14 -25.67
C ALA A 85 21.68 -10.53 -24.96
N GLU A 86 21.66 -10.68 -23.64
CA GLU A 86 22.82 -11.09 -22.85
C GLU A 86 22.80 -12.58 -22.47
N ALA A 87 21.62 -13.20 -22.43
CA ALA A 87 21.44 -14.59 -22.03
C ALA A 87 21.37 -15.57 -23.19
N ASP A 88 20.83 -15.12 -24.32
CA ASP A 88 20.73 -15.84 -25.60
C ASP A 88 22.04 -15.63 -26.37
N ALA A 89 23.02 -16.51 -26.14
CA ALA A 89 24.38 -16.36 -26.65
C ALA A 89 24.47 -16.77 -28.12
N ASP A 90 23.62 -17.70 -28.56
CA ASP A 90 23.53 -18.13 -29.95
C ASP A 90 22.56 -17.30 -30.82
N GLY A 91 21.74 -16.46 -30.19
CA GLY A 91 20.82 -15.52 -30.82
C GLY A 91 19.57 -16.19 -31.41
N ASP A 92 19.19 -17.37 -30.92
CA ASP A 92 18.06 -18.13 -31.43
C ASP A 92 16.69 -17.63 -30.92
N GLY A 93 16.70 -16.64 -30.02
CA GLY A 93 15.53 -16.02 -29.42
C GLY A 93 15.03 -16.73 -28.16
N PHE A 94 15.77 -17.70 -27.64
CA PHE A 94 15.46 -18.47 -26.44
C PHE A 94 16.70 -18.60 -25.55
N ILE A 95 16.51 -18.93 -24.27
CA ILE A 95 17.63 -19.25 -23.36
C ILE A 95 17.61 -20.75 -23.12
N SER A 96 18.63 -21.46 -23.60
CA SER A 96 18.81 -22.89 -23.36
C SER A 96 19.34 -23.19 -21.95
N LEU A 97 19.24 -24.45 -21.51
CA LEU A 97 19.77 -24.88 -20.21
C LEU A 97 21.29 -24.66 -20.11
N ASP A 98 22.02 -24.85 -21.20
CA ASP A 98 23.47 -24.67 -21.25
C ASP A 98 23.86 -23.18 -21.17
N GLU A 99 23.11 -22.30 -21.82
CA GLU A 99 23.28 -20.84 -21.72
C GLU A 99 22.91 -20.33 -20.33
N PHE A 100 21.82 -20.83 -19.76
CA PHE A 100 21.41 -20.57 -18.39
C PHE A 100 22.46 -21.02 -17.37
N ALA A 101 23.08 -22.18 -17.58
CA ALA A 101 24.17 -22.69 -16.75
C ALA A 101 25.47 -21.88 -16.92
N ALA A 102 25.81 -21.46 -18.13
CA ALA A 102 26.99 -20.64 -18.42
C ALA A 102 26.90 -19.23 -17.79
N LEU A 103 25.72 -18.62 -17.79
CA LEU A 103 25.45 -17.35 -17.09
C LEU A 103 25.62 -17.49 -15.57
N ASN A 104 25.15 -18.60 -14.99
CA ASN A 104 25.30 -18.88 -13.56
C ASN A 104 26.74 -19.23 -13.16
N ALA A 105 27.50 -19.90 -14.03
CA ALA A 105 28.91 -20.25 -13.81
C ALA A 105 29.87 -19.06 -13.91
N THR A 106 29.56 -18.09 -14.77
CA THR A 106 30.35 -16.85 -14.92
C THR A 106 30.10 -15.84 -13.79
N ALA A 107 28.94 -15.91 -13.14
CA ALA A 107 28.59 -15.09 -11.97
C ALA A 107 29.15 -15.61 -10.63
N SER A 108 29.61 -16.87 -10.57
CA SER A 108 30.11 -17.53 -9.35
C SER A 108 31.64 -17.46 -9.19
N GLY A 109 32.33 -16.66 -10.01
CA GLY A 109 33.79 -16.57 -10.06
C GLY A 109 34.50 -15.71 -9.00
N ASP A 110 33.81 -14.83 -8.26
CA ASP A 110 34.44 -13.99 -7.23
C ASP A 110 33.92 -14.31 -5.83
N ALA A 111 34.53 -15.29 -5.16
CA ALA A 111 34.30 -15.57 -3.73
C ALA A 111 34.50 -14.31 -2.85
N ALA A 112 35.37 -13.39 -3.29
CA ALA A 112 35.59 -12.09 -2.66
C ALA A 112 34.37 -11.16 -2.76
N ALA A 113 33.63 -11.17 -3.89
CA ALA A 113 32.44 -10.35 -4.08
C ALA A 113 31.25 -10.89 -3.26
N VAL A 114 31.11 -12.21 -3.17
CA VAL A 114 30.10 -12.85 -2.29
C VAL A 114 30.38 -12.54 -0.82
N GLU A 115 31.64 -12.57 -0.41
CA GLU A 115 32.03 -12.19 0.95
C GLU A 115 31.81 -10.69 1.21
N GLU A 116 32.10 -9.82 0.24
CA GLU A 116 31.88 -8.37 0.34
C GLU A 116 30.39 -8.03 0.47
N ASP A 117 29.51 -8.70 -0.27
CA ASP A 117 28.06 -8.53 -0.21
C ASP A 117 27.49 -9.02 1.13
N LEU A 118 27.98 -10.16 1.65
CA LEU A 118 27.61 -10.63 2.98
C LEU A 118 28.09 -9.66 4.06
N ARG A 119 29.30 -9.08 3.92
CA ARG A 119 29.79 -8.04 4.82
C ARG A 119 28.95 -6.77 4.71
N HIS A 120 28.46 -6.44 3.53
CA HIS A 120 27.57 -5.29 3.33
C HIS A 120 26.22 -5.52 4.03
N ALA A 121 25.59 -6.66 3.80
CA ALA A 121 24.35 -7.04 4.47
C ALA A 121 24.53 -7.02 5.99
N PHE A 122 25.63 -7.59 6.49
CA PHE A 122 25.97 -7.57 7.90
C PHE A 122 26.01 -6.15 8.50
N ARG A 123 26.61 -5.18 7.80
CA ARG A 123 26.65 -3.75 8.20
C ARG A 123 25.28 -3.08 8.26
N VAL A 124 24.26 -3.60 7.55
CA VAL A 124 22.89 -3.06 7.62
C VAL A 124 22.24 -3.42 8.96
N PHE A 125 22.56 -4.61 9.47
CA PHE A 125 22.08 -5.11 10.74
C PHE A 125 22.92 -4.55 11.90
N ASP A 126 24.24 -4.64 11.83
CA ASP A 126 25.22 -4.10 12.81
C ASP A 126 25.26 -2.56 12.74
N ALA A 127 24.40 -1.92 13.53
CA ALA A 127 24.13 -0.49 13.43
C ALA A 127 25.19 0.34 14.17
N ASP A 128 25.75 -0.21 15.24
CA ASP A 128 26.79 0.43 16.02
C ASP A 128 28.21 0.09 15.51
N GLY A 129 28.33 -0.87 14.57
CA GLY A 129 29.56 -1.25 13.90
C GLY A 129 30.49 -2.05 14.79
N ASN A 130 29.97 -2.70 15.82
CA ASN A 130 30.76 -3.45 16.80
C ASN A 130 31.22 -4.83 16.28
N GLY A 131 30.79 -5.22 15.07
CA GLY A 131 31.16 -6.49 14.43
C GLY A 131 30.26 -7.67 14.80
N THR A 132 29.16 -7.43 15.51
CA THR A 132 28.16 -8.41 15.93
C THR A 132 26.75 -7.82 15.83
N ILE A 133 25.74 -8.65 15.60
CA ILE A 133 24.34 -8.19 15.54
C ILE A 133 23.63 -8.54 16.84
N SER A 134 23.17 -7.54 17.57
CA SER A 134 22.39 -7.71 18.79
C SER A 134 20.89 -7.90 18.53
N ALA A 135 20.17 -8.43 19.53
CA ALA A 135 18.70 -8.57 19.45
C ALA A 135 17.95 -7.23 19.27
N ALA A 136 18.54 -6.12 19.73
CA ALA A 136 17.97 -4.79 19.58
C ALA A 136 18.16 -4.25 18.16
N GLU A 137 19.33 -4.50 17.57
CA GLU A 137 19.65 -4.13 16.19
C GLU A 137 18.84 -4.94 15.19
N LEU A 138 18.68 -6.24 15.46
CA LEU A 138 17.78 -7.09 14.71
C LEU A 138 16.33 -6.58 14.78
N ALA A 139 15.81 -6.27 15.98
CA ALA A 139 14.47 -5.73 16.16
C ALA A 139 14.28 -4.40 15.40
N ARG A 140 15.31 -3.54 15.38
CA ARG A 140 15.31 -2.28 14.63
C ARG A 140 15.13 -2.51 13.13
N VAL A 141 15.87 -3.45 12.54
CA VAL A 141 15.75 -3.78 11.12
C VAL A 141 14.37 -4.37 10.81
N LEU A 142 13.89 -5.29 11.63
CA LEU A 142 12.56 -5.91 11.46
C LEU A 142 11.42 -4.89 11.56
N HIS A 143 11.48 -3.97 12.53
CA HIS A 143 10.54 -2.85 12.62
C HIS A 143 10.59 -1.95 11.38
N GLY A 144 11.78 -1.71 10.82
CA GLY A 144 11.96 -0.94 9.59
C GLY A 144 11.29 -1.58 8.36
N LEU A 145 11.20 -2.91 8.34
CA LEU A 145 10.54 -3.70 7.29
C LEU A 145 9.03 -3.91 7.52
N GLY A 146 8.46 -3.27 8.56
CA GLY A 146 7.03 -3.36 8.87
C GLY A 146 6.63 -4.53 9.77
N GLU A 147 7.58 -5.37 10.18
CA GLU A 147 7.36 -6.47 11.12
C GLU A 147 7.33 -5.95 12.56
N LYS A 148 6.40 -6.44 13.39
CA LYS A 148 6.31 -6.04 14.82
C LYS A 148 7.04 -7.02 15.73
N ALA A 149 8.33 -7.20 15.49
CA ALA A 149 9.16 -8.12 16.24
C ALA A 149 9.68 -7.50 17.55
N THR A 150 9.23 -8.03 18.69
CA THR A 150 9.76 -7.64 20.00
C THR A 150 11.22 -8.09 20.16
N VAL A 151 11.99 -7.38 20.98
CA VAL A 151 13.37 -7.77 21.33
C VAL A 151 13.44 -9.19 21.91
N GLN A 152 12.40 -9.64 22.62
CA GLN A 152 12.33 -11.01 23.14
C GLN A 152 12.11 -12.06 22.05
N GLN A 153 11.34 -11.74 20.99
CA GLN A 153 11.23 -12.60 19.81
C GLN A 153 12.54 -12.63 19.05
N CYS A 154 13.24 -11.50 18.94
CA CYS A 154 14.54 -11.39 18.30
C CYS A 154 15.62 -12.21 19.04
N ARG A 155 15.60 -12.23 20.38
CA ARG A 155 16.48 -13.11 21.16
C ARG A 155 16.28 -14.59 20.85
N ARG A 156 15.02 -15.03 20.73
CA ARG A 156 14.70 -16.41 20.32
C ARG A 156 15.12 -16.74 18.89
N MET A 157 15.20 -15.73 18.01
CA MET A 157 15.71 -15.92 16.66
C MET A 157 17.24 -16.09 16.67
N ILE A 158 17.94 -15.32 17.52
CA ILE A 158 19.39 -15.42 17.70
C ILE A 158 19.78 -16.79 18.27
N GLU A 159 19.03 -17.30 19.25
CA GLU A 159 19.26 -18.62 19.85
C GLU A 159 19.32 -19.79 18.84
N GLY A 160 18.72 -19.65 17.65
CA GLY A 160 18.75 -20.67 16.60
C GLY A 160 20.02 -20.68 15.74
N VAL A 161 20.88 -19.66 15.89
CA VAL A 161 22.01 -19.37 14.99
C VAL A 161 23.30 -19.09 15.77
N ASP A 162 23.16 -18.54 16.97
CA ASP A 162 24.23 -18.31 17.94
C ASP A 162 24.86 -19.65 18.38
N GLN A 163 26.04 -19.95 17.86
CA GLN A 163 26.75 -21.20 18.11
C GLN A 163 27.67 -21.10 19.32
N ASN A 164 28.15 -19.88 19.61
CA ASN A 164 29.10 -19.64 20.69
C ASN A 164 28.38 -19.32 22.03
N GLY A 165 27.07 -19.05 22.00
CA GLY A 165 26.20 -18.79 23.15
C GLY A 165 26.36 -17.39 23.75
N ASP A 166 26.88 -16.42 23.01
CA ASP A 166 27.12 -15.05 23.48
C ASP A 166 25.88 -14.14 23.40
N GLY A 167 24.79 -14.63 22.81
CA GLY A 167 23.53 -13.92 22.63
C GLY A 167 23.56 -12.87 21.52
N LEU A 168 24.58 -12.90 20.66
CA LEU A 168 24.79 -12.04 19.50
C LEU A 168 24.95 -12.92 18.24
N ILE A 169 24.98 -12.29 17.07
CA ILE A 169 25.32 -12.97 15.81
C ILE A 169 26.63 -12.39 15.28
N SER A 170 27.69 -13.20 15.29
CA SER A 170 28.96 -12.86 14.62
C SER A 170 28.82 -12.94 13.10
N PHE A 171 29.79 -12.36 12.36
CA PHE A 171 29.79 -12.47 10.91
C PHE A 171 29.79 -13.94 10.42
N GLU A 172 30.44 -14.85 11.14
CA GLU A 172 30.53 -16.24 10.73
C GLU A 172 29.23 -17.02 10.99
N GLU A 173 28.57 -16.73 12.10
CA GLU A 173 27.22 -17.24 12.38
C GLU A 173 26.20 -16.65 11.41
N PHE A 174 26.38 -15.38 11.02
CA PHE A 174 25.59 -14.73 9.99
C PHE A 174 25.74 -15.44 8.64
N LYS A 175 26.96 -15.85 8.24
CA LYS A 175 27.15 -16.64 6.99
C LYS A 175 26.45 -18.00 7.04
N VAL A 176 26.56 -18.70 8.17
CA VAL A 176 25.91 -20.01 8.35
C VAL A 176 24.39 -19.87 8.32
N MET A 177 23.86 -18.81 8.92
CA MET A 177 22.44 -18.46 8.86
C MET A 177 21.96 -18.19 7.43
N MET A 178 22.75 -17.46 6.64
CA MET A 178 22.45 -17.17 5.24
C MET A 178 22.47 -18.41 4.35
N ALA A 179 23.22 -19.44 4.73
CA ALA A 179 23.23 -20.74 4.07
C ALA A 179 22.10 -21.69 4.55
N GLY A 180 21.46 -21.40 5.69
CA GLY A 180 20.64 -22.35 6.45
C GLY A 180 19.12 -22.29 6.27
N GLY A 181 18.56 -21.56 5.28
CA GLY A 181 17.15 -21.74 4.90
C GLY A 181 16.06 -21.05 5.76
N GLY A 182 16.39 -20.46 6.91
CA GLY A 182 15.39 -19.98 7.89
C GLY A 182 14.60 -18.72 7.50
N SER A 183 13.51 -18.42 8.22
CA SER A 183 12.70 -17.18 8.07
C SER A 183 13.55 -15.90 8.11
N PHE A 184 14.62 -15.92 8.90
CA PHE A 184 15.60 -14.86 8.99
C PHE A 184 16.41 -14.68 7.71
N ALA A 185 16.85 -15.78 7.09
CA ALA A 185 17.63 -15.76 5.85
C ALA A 185 16.83 -15.14 4.69
N LYS A 186 15.49 -15.26 4.70
CA LYS A 186 14.61 -14.59 3.73
C LYS A 186 14.66 -13.07 3.84
N ILE A 187 14.66 -12.56 5.07
CA ILE A 187 14.69 -11.12 5.36
C ILE A 187 16.05 -10.52 4.97
N ALA A 188 17.14 -11.20 5.33
CA ALA A 188 18.48 -10.79 4.94
C ALA A 188 18.74 -10.98 3.43
N SER A 189 18.15 -12.00 2.79
CA SER A 189 18.22 -12.19 1.33
C SER A 189 17.44 -11.13 0.57
N MET A 190 16.29 -10.67 1.09
CA MET A 190 15.58 -9.50 0.57
C MET A 190 16.48 -8.26 0.58
N CYS A 191 17.16 -7.99 1.69
CA CYS A 191 18.10 -6.86 1.78
C CYS A 191 19.26 -6.94 0.78
N ILE A 192 19.72 -8.16 0.43
CA ILE A 192 20.79 -8.39 -0.56
C ILE A 192 20.28 -8.27 -2.01
N LEU A 193 19.11 -8.84 -2.30
CA LEU A 193 18.44 -8.78 -3.61
C LEU A 193 18.02 -7.35 -3.96
N GLU A 194 17.60 -6.61 -2.93
CA GLU A 194 17.52 -5.17 -2.96
C GLU A 194 18.91 -4.66 -3.34
N HIS A 195 19.92 -4.59 -2.47
CA HIS A 195 21.21 -3.90 -2.76
C HIS A 195 21.85 -4.15 -4.15
N ALA A 196 21.74 -5.37 -4.69
CA ALA A 196 22.20 -5.78 -6.02
C ALA A 196 21.59 -4.97 -7.19
N LEU A 197 20.36 -4.51 -7.06
CA LEU A 197 19.64 -3.78 -8.11
C LEU A 197 20.00 -2.28 -8.15
N ALA A 198 20.76 -1.75 -7.16
CA ALA A 198 21.02 -0.31 -6.99
C ALA A 198 22.39 0.15 -7.52
N SER A 199 23.27 -0.78 -7.91
CA SER A 199 24.58 -0.44 -8.47
C SER A 199 24.50 -0.29 -9.99
N ASP A 200 24.37 0.95 -10.44
CA ASP A 200 24.47 1.29 -11.87
C ASP A 200 25.95 1.30 -12.29
N GLN A 201 26.42 0.21 -12.90
CA GLN A 201 27.14 0.25 -14.19
C GLN A 201 27.59 -1.10 -14.77
N GLU A 202 27.49 -2.23 -14.08
CA GLU A 202 27.86 -3.52 -14.68
C GLU A 202 27.01 -4.68 -14.14
N ARG A 203 26.58 -5.57 -15.06
CA ARG A 203 26.25 -7.00 -14.89
C ARG A 203 24.77 -7.43 -14.84
N THR A 204 24.16 -7.59 -16.01
CA THR A 204 23.04 -8.53 -16.23
C THR A 204 23.45 -9.99 -15.97
N LEU A 205 24.75 -10.32 -16.10
CA LEU A 205 25.35 -11.60 -15.67
C LEU A 205 25.12 -11.93 -14.18
N PHE A 206 25.01 -10.93 -13.30
CA PHE A 206 24.83 -11.13 -11.86
C PHE A 206 23.36 -11.34 -11.47
N PHE A 207 22.43 -10.99 -12.36
CA PHE A 207 21.00 -11.05 -12.14
C PHE A 207 20.48 -12.50 -12.17
N PHE A 208 20.92 -13.32 -13.13
CA PHE A 208 20.53 -14.73 -13.24
C PHE A 208 20.96 -15.58 -12.03
N SER A 209 22.17 -15.36 -11.49
CA SER A 209 22.65 -16.03 -10.28
C SER A 209 21.76 -15.77 -9.05
N ARG A 210 21.24 -14.54 -8.92
CA ARG A 210 20.43 -14.11 -7.75
C ARG A 210 18.95 -14.50 -7.85
N VAL A 211 18.37 -14.55 -9.05
CA VAL A 211 17.03 -15.13 -9.24
C VAL A 211 17.07 -16.65 -9.01
N THR A 212 18.14 -17.33 -9.40
CA THR A 212 18.38 -18.75 -9.12
C THR A 212 18.36 -19.00 -7.59
N LEU A 213 19.07 -18.20 -6.79
CA LEU A 213 19.05 -18.26 -5.31
C LEU A 213 17.67 -17.99 -4.68
N GLY A 214 16.89 -17.03 -5.21
CA GLY A 214 15.51 -16.78 -4.76
C GLY A 214 14.54 -17.93 -5.09
N VAL A 215 14.73 -18.57 -6.25
CA VAL A 215 13.91 -19.68 -6.73
C VAL A 215 14.23 -21.00 -6.01
N TYR A 216 15.48 -21.18 -5.56
CA TYR A 216 15.92 -22.25 -4.65
C TYR A 216 15.13 -22.27 -3.34
N TYR A 217 14.84 -21.09 -2.79
CA TYR A 217 14.12 -20.91 -1.52
C TYR A 217 12.58 -21.06 -1.62
N PHE A 218 12.00 -20.89 -2.81
CA PHE A 218 10.55 -21.00 -3.02
C PHE A 218 10.07 -22.42 -3.37
N ALA A 219 10.98 -23.39 -3.49
CA ALA A 219 10.65 -24.74 -3.96
C ALA A 219 10.19 -25.73 -2.86
N THR A 220 9.97 -25.28 -1.63
CA THR A 220 9.36 -26.08 -0.57
C THR A 220 8.18 -25.32 0.03
N GLU A 221 6.97 -25.76 -0.34
CA GLU A 221 5.70 -25.75 0.42
C GLU A 221 4.50 -25.01 -0.19
N GLU A 222 3.62 -25.81 -0.81
CA GLU A 222 2.20 -25.57 -1.10
C GLU A 222 1.27 -25.80 0.12
N TRP A 223 1.79 -26.05 1.33
CA TRP A 223 0.97 -26.55 2.44
C TRP A 223 0.85 -25.66 3.69
N VAL A 224 1.49 -24.48 3.76
CA VAL A 224 1.50 -23.65 4.99
C VAL A 224 0.51 -22.48 4.99
N LEU A 225 -0.02 -22.05 3.84
CA LEU A 225 -1.03 -20.97 3.81
C LEU A 225 -2.40 -21.38 4.39
N ALA A 226 -2.64 -22.68 4.60
CA ALA A 226 -3.83 -23.17 5.32
C ALA A 226 -3.66 -23.18 6.85
N GLY A 227 -2.44 -23.11 7.39
CA GLY A 227 -2.17 -23.25 8.83
C GLY A 227 -2.22 -21.93 9.63
N LEU A 228 -1.88 -20.79 9.01
CA LEU A 228 -1.84 -19.49 9.70
C LEU A 228 -3.22 -18.81 9.81
N ALA A 229 -4.23 -19.29 9.07
CA ALA A 229 -5.62 -18.87 9.23
C ALA A 229 -6.27 -19.36 10.53
N CYS A 230 -5.64 -20.29 11.27
CA CYS A 230 -6.27 -20.96 12.42
C CYS A 230 -5.78 -20.49 13.80
N SER A 231 -4.83 -19.56 13.92
CA SER A 231 -4.24 -19.16 15.22
C SER A 231 -4.64 -17.76 15.73
N TRP A 232 -5.52 -17.04 15.04
CA TRP A 232 -5.94 -15.67 15.44
C TRP A 232 -7.39 -15.56 15.90
N GLY A 233 -8.04 -16.69 16.19
CA GLY A 233 -9.40 -16.73 16.72
C GLY A 233 -9.45 -17.39 18.09
N GLU A 234 -9.06 -16.69 19.17
CA GLU A 234 -9.52 -17.00 20.53
C GLU A 234 -9.06 -15.94 21.55
N THR A 235 -9.90 -14.91 21.79
CA THR A 235 -10.33 -14.49 23.14
C THR A 235 -11.34 -13.35 23.00
N MET A 236 -12.62 -13.69 23.02
CA MET A 236 -13.75 -12.97 23.64
C MET A 236 -14.99 -13.85 23.43
N SER A 237 -15.10 -14.92 24.23
CA SER A 237 -16.31 -15.73 24.30
C SER A 237 -17.38 -14.98 25.10
N GLY A 238 -18.53 -14.73 24.48
CA GLY A 238 -19.66 -14.08 25.14
C GLY A 238 -20.97 -14.08 24.36
N GLY A 239 -21.34 -15.19 23.72
CA GLY A 239 -22.72 -15.65 23.52
C GLY A 239 -23.67 -14.90 22.57
N GLY A 240 -24.21 -15.65 21.59
CA GLY A 240 -25.53 -15.41 21.00
C GLY A 240 -25.53 -15.04 19.52
N GLY A 241 -26.00 -15.97 18.68
CA GLY A 241 -25.97 -15.88 17.23
C GLY A 241 -26.83 -14.74 16.62
N GLY A 242 -26.31 -14.20 15.53
CA GLY A 242 -26.97 -13.28 14.61
C GLY A 242 -25.95 -12.81 13.58
N GLY A 243 -26.25 -12.94 12.28
CA GLY A 243 -25.32 -12.59 11.19
C GLY A 243 -24.74 -11.18 11.37
N GLY A 244 -23.46 -11.12 11.69
CA GLY A 244 -22.72 -9.88 11.92
C GLY A 244 -21.96 -9.44 10.68
N LEU A 245 -21.99 -8.12 10.43
CA LEU A 245 -21.27 -7.40 9.37
C LEU A 245 -19.79 -7.80 9.29
N VAL A 246 -19.27 -7.92 8.07
CA VAL A 246 -17.82 -7.89 7.82
C VAL A 246 -17.29 -6.55 8.34
N ALA A 247 -16.47 -6.57 9.38
CA ALA A 247 -15.92 -5.37 10.01
C ALA A 247 -14.84 -4.77 9.11
N GLY A 248 -15.19 -3.76 8.31
CA GLY A 248 -14.20 -2.95 7.58
C GLY A 248 -13.20 -2.26 8.53
N LEU A 249 -12.02 -1.90 8.01
CA LEU A 249 -11.01 -1.16 8.79
C LEU A 249 -11.58 0.18 9.28
N PRO A 250 -11.46 0.51 10.58
CA PRO A 250 -11.94 1.81 11.09
C PRO A 250 -11.10 2.95 10.51
N TYR A 251 -11.75 3.97 9.94
CA TYR A 251 -11.07 5.15 9.37
C TYR A 251 -10.22 5.94 10.35
N GLN A 252 -10.40 5.73 11.64
CA GLN A 252 -9.49 6.25 12.66
C GLN A 252 -8.03 5.82 12.43
N LYS A 253 -7.78 4.63 11.87
CA LYS A 253 -6.43 4.17 11.52
C LYS A 253 -5.77 5.05 10.45
N PHE A 254 -6.53 5.48 9.44
CA PHE A 254 -6.06 6.38 8.38
C PHE A 254 -5.64 7.72 8.98
N VAL A 255 -6.48 8.27 9.85
CA VAL A 255 -6.24 9.53 10.55
C VAL A 255 -5.01 9.42 11.45
N SER A 256 -4.91 8.38 12.28
CA SER A 256 -3.76 8.18 13.17
C SER A 256 -2.44 8.09 12.40
N PHE A 257 -2.40 7.29 11.32
CA PHE A 257 -1.24 7.18 10.45
C PHE A 257 -0.83 8.56 9.91
N ALA A 258 -1.77 9.30 9.30
CA ALA A 258 -1.45 10.60 8.72
C ALA A 258 -0.94 11.60 9.76
N LEU A 259 -1.56 11.65 10.95
CA LEU A 259 -1.13 12.55 12.02
C LEU A 259 0.24 12.17 12.59
N GLU A 260 0.52 10.88 12.79
CA GLU A 260 1.82 10.39 13.25
C GLU A 260 2.92 10.75 12.24
N GLU A 261 2.70 10.47 10.97
CA GLU A 261 3.68 10.76 9.91
C GLU A 261 3.93 12.26 9.71
N THR A 262 2.89 13.08 9.88
CA THR A 262 3.05 14.53 9.82
C THR A 262 3.86 15.05 11.00
N ARG A 263 3.65 14.51 12.20
CA ARG A 263 4.40 14.90 13.42
C ARG A 263 5.89 14.56 13.33
N LEU A 264 6.27 13.55 12.55
CA LEU A 264 7.68 13.24 12.29
C LEU A 264 8.38 14.32 11.45
N ARG A 265 7.63 15.14 10.70
CA ARG A 265 8.18 16.15 9.78
C ARG A 265 7.97 17.59 10.23
N THR A 266 6.93 17.84 11.01
CA THR A 266 6.59 19.18 11.47
C THR A 266 5.77 19.16 12.76
N THR A 267 5.76 20.28 13.49
CA THR A 267 4.99 20.41 14.72
C THR A 267 3.53 20.76 14.40
N LEU A 268 2.61 19.85 14.70
CA LEU A 268 1.17 20.09 14.63
C LEU A 268 0.69 20.82 15.89
N THR A 269 0.06 21.98 15.71
CA THR A 269 -0.65 22.73 16.75
C THR A 269 -2.16 22.60 16.57
N PRO A 270 -2.97 22.37 17.62
CA PRO A 270 -4.42 22.35 17.49
C PRO A 270 -4.94 23.64 16.85
N HIS A 271 -5.77 23.52 15.81
CA HIS A 271 -6.36 24.68 15.13
C HIS A 271 -7.51 25.27 15.98
N PRO A 272 -7.78 26.59 15.96
CA PRO A 272 -8.86 27.18 16.76
C PRO A 272 -10.25 26.55 16.54
N SER A 273 -10.53 26.04 15.32
CA SER A 273 -11.77 25.32 15.02
C SER A 273 -11.95 24.05 15.86
N GLN A 274 -10.87 23.48 16.39
CA GLN A 274 -10.89 22.23 17.16
C GLN A 274 -11.84 22.31 18.35
N GLU A 275 -11.84 23.43 19.07
CA GLU A 275 -12.65 23.57 20.29
C GLU A 275 -14.15 23.60 19.97
N LYS A 276 -14.55 24.28 18.88
CA LYS A 276 -15.96 24.35 18.46
C LYS A 276 -16.51 22.98 18.04
N PHE A 277 -15.68 22.15 17.40
CA PHE A 277 -16.12 20.89 16.78
C PHE A 277 -15.63 19.62 17.50
N LYS A 278 -14.97 19.74 18.65
CA LYS A 278 -14.50 18.60 19.46
C LYS A 278 -15.61 17.64 19.88
N SER A 279 -16.82 18.14 20.07
CA SER A 279 -17.99 17.34 20.48
C SER A 279 -19.21 17.73 19.64
N ILE A 280 -19.33 17.09 18.48
CA ILE A 280 -20.52 17.21 17.63
C ILE A 280 -21.61 16.29 18.20
N LYS A 281 -22.78 16.85 18.49
CA LYS A 281 -23.94 16.09 18.99
C LYS A 281 -24.83 15.63 17.84
N PRO A 282 -24.88 14.33 17.51
CA PRO A 282 -25.81 13.79 16.53
C PRO A 282 -27.26 13.90 17.00
N ASN A 283 -28.19 13.76 16.04
CA ASN A 283 -29.62 13.69 16.28
C ASN A 283 -30.07 12.32 16.82
N ASP A 284 -29.20 11.31 16.75
CA ASP A 284 -29.44 9.96 17.27
C ASP A 284 -28.25 9.48 18.12
N ASP A 285 -28.49 8.47 18.96
CA ASP A 285 -27.48 7.92 19.88
C ASP A 285 -26.57 6.86 19.21
N ASN A 286 -26.78 6.57 17.92
CA ASN A 286 -26.12 5.49 17.20
C ASN A 286 -25.07 6.00 16.21
N THR A 287 -24.87 7.31 16.14
CA THR A 287 -23.90 7.98 15.29
C THR A 287 -22.81 8.59 16.16
N VAL A 288 -21.55 8.42 15.77
CA VAL A 288 -20.40 9.02 16.41
C VAL A 288 -19.68 9.89 15.41
N PHE A 289 -19.32 11.11 15.82
CA PHE A 289 -18.52 12.05 15.05
C PHE A 289 -17.17 12.22 15.75
N ASN A 290 -16.07 12.15 15.00
CA ASN A 290 -14.76 12.58 15.49
C ASN A 290 -14.19 13.62 14.52
N ALA A 291 -13.91 14.82 15.05
CA ALA A 291 -13.37 15.93 14.29
C ALA A 291 -12.03 16.36 14.88
N LEU A 292 -10.98 16.36 14.07
CA LEU A 292 -9.64 16.83 14.43
C LEU A 292 -9.16 17.87 13.41
N SER A 293 -8.45 18.89 13.87
CA SER A 293 -7.98 20.03 13.09
C SER A 293 -6.70 20.57 13.73
N PHE A 294 -5.70 20.77 12.88
CA PHE A 294 -4.37 21.23 13.26
C PHE A 294 -3.85 22.23 12.24
N SER A 295 -2.92 23.07 12.65
CA SER A 295 -2.07 23.89 11.78
C SER A 295 -0.60 23.53 12.00
N ALA A 296 0.25 23.94 11.05
CA ALA A 296 1.71 23.82 11.11
C ALA A 296 2.34 24.94 10.26
N PRO A 297 3.66 25.18 10.33
CA PRO A 297 4.31 26.29 9.61
C PRO A 297 4.08 26.38 8.09
N LYS A 298 3.77 25.27 7.41
CA LYS A 298 3.41 25.24 5.98
C LYS A 298 1.96 24.81 5.72
N ILE A 299 1.23 24.44 6.76
CA ILE A 299 -0.10 23.85 6.69
C ILE A 299 -1.05 24.79 7.42
N ARG A 300 -1.87 25.51 6.65
CA ARG A 300 -2.93 26.36 7.20
C ARG A 300 -3.93 25.52 7.99
N LEU A 301 -4.38 24.42 7.40
CA LEU A 301 -5.37 23.53 8.01
C LEU A 301 -5.18 22.07 7.58
N LEU A 302 -4.85 21.20 8.53
CA LEU A 302 -4.95 19.75 8.43
C LEU A 302 -6.17 19.31 9.22
N ARG A 303 -7.20 18.76 8.58
CA ARG A 303 -8.42 18.34 9.28
C ARG A 303 -8.95 16.98 8.86
N SER A 304 -9.54 16.28 9.83
CA SER A 304 -10.23 15.02 9.64
C SER A 304 -11.61 15.07 10.27
N LEU A 305 -12.63 14.62 9.54
CA LEU A 305 -13.94 14.27 10.05
C LEU A 305 -14.17 12.77 9.80
N THR A 306 -14.38 11.99 10.86
CA THR A 306 -14.90 10.63 10.76
C THR A 306 -16.31 10.56 11.31
N ILE A 307 -17.18 9.83 10.61
CA ILE A 307 -18.55 9.57 11.06
C ILE A 307 -18.75 8.07 11.04
N GLU A 308 -19.18 7.51 12.17
CA GLU A 308 -19.54 6.10 12.27
C GLU A 308 -20.98 5.99 12.73
N LYS A 309 -21.85 5.46 11.86
CA LYS A 309 -23.22 5.11 12.22
C LYS A 309 -23.33 3.59 12.35
N LYS A 310 -23.62 3.14 13.58
CA LYS A 310 -23.67 1.71 13.93
C LYS A 310 -24.49 0.91 12.93
N ASN A 311 -23.90 -0.16 12.40
CA ASN A 311 -24.49 -1.09 11.43
C ASN A 311 -25.04 -0.43 10.15
N SER A 312 -24.61 0.79 9.80
CA SER A 312 -25.20 1.55 8.69
C SER A 312 -24.17 2.10 7.72
N PHE A 313 -23.25 2.96 8.15
CA PHE A 313 -22.23 3.51 7.27
C PHE A 313 -21.06 4.09 8.06
N GLN A 314 -19.94 4.29 7.38
CA GLN A 314 -18.78 5.03 7.85
C GLN A 314 -18.38 6.11 6.83
N VAL A 315 -17.87 7.23 7.32
CA VAL A 315 -17.37 8.35 6.50
C VAL A 315 -15.96 8.70 6.97
N LEU A 316 -15.08 8.97 6.02
CA LEU A 316 -13.82 9.70 6.20
C LEU A 316 -13.84 10.93 5.31
N ASP A 317 -13.61 12.10 5.89
CA ASP A 317 -13.22 13.30 5.16
C ASP A 317 -11.92 13.82 5.76
N PHE A 318 -10.82 13.65 5.04
CA PHE A 318 -9.49 14.08 5.45
C PHE A 318 -8.90 15.01 4.38
N ALA A 319 -8.35 16.15 4.80
CA ALA A 319 -7.69 17.06 3.87
C ALA A 319 -6.64 17.91 4.55
N ALA A 320 -5.71 18.39 3.74
CA ALA A 320 -4.63 19.25 4.16
C ALA A 320 -4.50 20.43 3.18
N PHE A 321 -4.64 21.63 3.73
CA PHE A 321 -4.51 22.90 3.02
C PHE A 321 -3.21 23.58 3.43
N SER A 322 -2.38 23.95 2.45
CA SER A 322 -1.17 24.72 2.69
C SER A 322 -1.48 26.18 3.00
N GLU A 323 -0.52 26.85 3.65
CA GLU A 323 -0.49 28.32 3.66
C GLU A 323 -0.33 28.86 2.23
N PRO A 324 -0.92 30.02 1.87
CA PRO A 324 -0.86 30.57 0.51
C PRO A 324 0.54 30.84 -0.03
N GLU A 325 1.56 30.97 0.83
CA GLU A 325 2.96 31.04 0.41
C GLU A 325 3.52 29.72 -0.15
N TYR A 326 2.78 28.61 -0.05
CA TYR A 326 3.16 27.33 -0.63
C TYR A 326 2.04 26.85 -1.57
N ASP A 327 2.33 26.76 -2.86
CA ASP A 327 1.40 26.35 -3.91
C ASP A 327 1.16 24.83 -3.97
N LEU A 328 1.21 24.16 -2.81
CA LEU A 328 1.04 22.72 -2.71
C LEU A 328 -0.36 22.28 -3.19
N PRO A 329 -0.46 21.10 -3.83
CA PRO A 329 -1.74 20.44 -4.00
C PRO A 329 -2.43 20.20 -2.65
N ILE A 330 -3.76 20.27 -2.67
CA ILE A 330 -4.61 20.00 -1.52
C ILE A 330 -4.74 18.47 -1.41
N PHE A 331 -4.20 17.88 -0.34
CA PHE A 331 -4.46 16.46 -0.10
C PHE A 331 -5.93 16.29 0.25
N CYS A 332 -6.60 15.31 -0.37
CA CYS A 332 -8.02 15.05 -0.15
C CYS A 332 -8.32 13.56 -0.15
N ALA A 333 -8.97 13.08 0.90
CA ALA A 333 -9.52 11.74 0.99
C ALA A 333 -10.96 11.82 1.50
N ASN A 334 -11.92 11.60 0.59
CA ASN A 334 -13.33 11.50 0.87
C ASN A 334 -13.80 10.06 0.63
N VAL A 335 -14.20 9.39 1.70
CA VAL A 335 -14.66 7.99 1.66
C VAL A 335 -16.03 7.89 2.31
N PHE A 336 -16.99 7.30 1.60
CA PHE A 336 -18.30 6.96 2.12
C PHE A 336 -18.54 5.47 1.95
N THR A 337 -18.72 4.76 3.05
CA THR A 337 -18.78 3.29 3.08
C THR A 337 -20.06 2.82 3.72
N THR A 338 -20.76 1.93 3.03
CA THR A 338 -21.90 1.16 3.51
C THR A 338 -21.53 -0.32 3.57
N PRO A 339 -22.35 -1.19 4.17
CA PRO A 339 -22.13 -2.64 4.13
C PRO A 339 -22.01 -3.22 2.73
N ALA A 340 -22.64 -2.59 1.73
CA ALA A 340 -22.64 -3.07 0.35
C ALA A 340 -21.46 -2.51 -0.46
N GLN A 341 -21.19 -1.20 -0.36
CA GLN A 341 -20.25 -0.53 -1.22
C GLN A 341 -19.55 0.65 -0.55
N SER A 342 -18.37 0.98 -1.06
CA SER A 342 -17.58 2.16 -0.72
C SER A 342 -17.48 3.08 -1.94
N ILE A 343 -17.69 4.37 -1.74
CA ILE A 343 -17.51 5.44 -2.73
C ILE A 343 -16.30 6.25 -2.26
N VAL A 344 -15.29 6.36 -3.12
CA VAL A 344 -13.98 6.91 -2.76
C VAL A 344 -13.56 7.99 -3.74
N VAL A 345 -13.10 9.11 -3.20
CA VAL A 345 -12.24 10.08 -3.88
C VAL A 345 -10.98 10.22 -3.04
N LEU A 346 -9.82 9.85 -3.58
CA LEU A 346 -8.51 10.08 -3.00
C LEU A 346 -7.64 10.81 -4.03
N ASP A 347 -7.12 11.98 -3.68
CA ASP A 347 -6.40 12.84 -4.61
C ASP A 347 -5.41 13.78 -3.91
N LEU A 348 -4.48 14.30 -4.69
CA LEU A 348 -3.79 15.55 -4.43
C LEU A 348 -4.42 16.60 -5.37
N ASN A 349 -5.55 17.18 -4.98
CA ASN A 349 -6.28 18.13 -5.82
C ASN A 349 -5.36 19.31 -6.18
N PRO A 350 -5.23 19.66 -7.47
CA PRO A 350 -4.31 20.71 -7.88
C PRO A 350 -4.83 22.08 -7.45
N LEU A 351 -3.92 22.97 -7.04
CA LEU A 351 -4.27 24.36 -6.78
C LEU A 351 -4.62 25.10 -8.07
N TYR A 352 -3.94 24.76 -9.17
CA TYR A 352 -4.14 25.35 -10.49
C TYR A 352 -4.67 24.30 -11.47
N ASP A 353 -5.56 24.70 -12.38
CA ASP A 353 -6.08 23.81 -13.42
C ASP A 353 -4.93 23.19 -14.24
N THR A 354 -4.79 21.86 -14.16
CA THR A 354 -3.68 21.12 -14.78
C THR A 354 -3.79 20.98 -16.29
N THR A 355 -4.96 21.27 -16.87
CA THR A 355 -5.14 21.31 -18.32
C THR A 355 -4.58 22.60 -18.93
N VAL A 356 -4.58 23.67 -18.14
CA VAL A 356 -4.09 25.00 -18.52
C VAL A 356 -2.64 25.20 -18.06
N HIS A 357 -2.34 24.86 -16.80
CA HIS A 357 -1.05 25.11 -16.15
C HIS A 357 -0.14 23.88 -16.19
N LYS A 358 0.43 23.59 -17.37
CA LYS A 358 1.31 22.43 -17.58
C LYS A 358 2.55 22.44 -16.69
N ASP A 359 3.15 23.60 -16.43
CA ASP A 359 4.30 23.71 -15.53
C ASP A 359 3.96 23.30 -14.09
N TYR A 360 2.76 23.65 -13.61
CA TYR A 360 2.26 23.21 -12.31
C TYR A 360 2.01 21.70 -12.29
N LYS A 361 1.40 21.17 -13.37
CA LYS A 361 1.17 19.75 -13.55
C LYS A 361 2.49 18.96 -13.47
N ASP A 362 3.49 19.38 -14.25
CA ASP A 362 4.80 18.72 -14.30
C ASP A 362 5.55 18.81 -12.97
N LYS A 363 5.47 19.96 -12.29
CA LYS A 363 6.10 20.19 -10.97
C LYS A 363 5.62 19.18 -9.92
N TYR A 364 4.33 18.84 -9.92
CA TYR A 364 3.72 18.08 -8.82
C TYR A 364 3.35 16.64 -9.16
N TYR A 365 2.96 16.33 -10.39
CA TYR A 365 2.34 15.04 -10.70
C TYR A 365 3.23 14.09 -11.49
N ARG A 366 4.23 14.59 -12.22
CA ARG A 366 5.11 13.74 -13.06
C ARG A 366 5.75 12.59 -12.28
N SER A 367 6.26 12.85 -11.07
CA SER A 367 6.89 11.82 -10.24
C SER A 367 5.90 10.88 -9.54
N ILE A 368 4.60 11.18 -9.56
CA ILE A 368 3.56 10.40 -8.88
C ILE A 368 2.79 9.50 -9.87
N MET A 369 2.87 9.77 -11.18
CA MET A 369 2.22 8.97 -12.23
C MET A 369 2.44 7.44 -12.12
N PRO A 370 3.60 6.92 -11.66
CA PRO A 370 3.74 5.48 -11.41
C PRO A 370 2.71 4.89 -10.42
N LEU A 371 2.27 5.65 -9.41
CA LEU A 371 1.22 5.20 -8.48
C LEU A 371 -0.13 5.00 -9.18
N VAL A 372 -0.42 5.79 -10.21
CA VAL A 372 -1.66 5.69 -10.98
C VAL A 372 -1.75 4.33 -11.66
N HIS A 373 -0.64 3.84 -12.23
CA HIS A 373 -0.58 2.53 -12.87
C HIS A 373 -0.87 1.39 -11.90
N LYS A 374 -0.32 1.48 -10.68
CA LYS A 374 -0.56 0.53 -9.59
C LYS A 374 -2.04 0.54 -9.17
N TYR A 375 -2.58 1.71 -8.82
CA TYR A 375 -3.90 1.78 -8.19
C TYR A 375 -5.07 1.78 -9.19
N ASN A 376 -4.89 2.14 -10.46
CA ASN A 376 -5.95 1.99 -11.47
C ASN A 376 -6.36 0.52 -11.68
N LYS A 377 -5.42 -0.42 -11.52
CA LYS A 377 -5.71 -1.86 -11.62
C LYS A 377 -6.45 -2.38 -10.39
N LEU A 378 -6.10 -1.88 -9.20
CA LEU A 378 -6.62 -2.37 -7.91
C LEU A 378 -7.90 -1.66 -7.47
N LEU A 379 -8.11 -0.41 -7.88
CA LEU A 379 -9.24 0.45 -7.54
C LEU A 379 -9.79 1.06 -8.84
N PRO A 380 -10.61 0.30 -9.60
CA PRO A 380 -11.05 0.71 -10.93
C PRO A 380 -11.94 1.96 -10.89
N TRP A 381 -12.00 2.68 -12.01
CA TRP A 381 -12.76 3.92 -12.15
C TRP A 381 -14.24 3.74 -11.77
N GLY A 382 -14.76 4.64 -10.94
CA GLY A 382 -16.11 4.56 -10.35
C GLY A 382 -17.27 4.87 -11.30
N GLY A 383 -17.02 5.00 -12.61
CA GLY A 383 -18.02 5.39 -13.61
C GLY A 383 -18.31 6.89 -13.60
N LYS A 384 -19.50 7.29 -14.10
CA LYS A 384 -19.80 8.71 -14.33
C LYS A 384 -19.69 9.59 -13.08
N ILE A 385 -19.06 10.74 -13.26
CA ILE A 385 -18.87 11.75 -12.23
C ILE A 385 -19.42 13.12 -12.67
N THR A 386 -19.75 13.98 -11.71
CA THR A 386 -20.12 15.37 -11.96
C THR A 386 -19.00 16.06 -12.74
N SER A 387 -19.32 16.54 -13.95
CA SER A 387 -18.32 17.04 -14.90
C SER A 387 -17.49 18.20 -14.34
N GLU A 388 -18.15 19.14 -13.67
CA GLU A 388 -17.49 20.29 -13.07
C GLU A 388 -16.55 19.92 -11.91
N SER A 389 -16.69 18.74 -11.30
CA SER A 389 -15.76 18.26 -10.27
C SER A 389 -14.37 17.95 -10.85
N LEU A 390 -14.26 17.63 -12.15
CA LEU A 390 -12.96 17.35 -12.76
C LEU A 390 -12.03 18.57 -12.81
N LYS A 391 -12.58 19.79 -12.77
CA LYS A 391 -11.79 21.04 -12.69
C LYS A 391 -10.89 21.09 -11.45
N PHE A 392 -11.22 20.30 -10.43
CA PHE A 392 -10.50 20.23 -9.16
C PHE A 392 -9.77 18.90 -8.96
N PHE A 393 -9.80 18.00 -9.94
CA PHE A 393 -9.15 16.71 -9.85
C PHE A 393 -7.82 16.70 -10.59
N SER A 394 -6.86 15.99 -10.01
CA SER A 394 -5.57 15.79 -10.65
C SER A 394 -5.59 14.60 -11.61
N PRO A 395 -4.58 14.48 -12.49
CA PRO A 395 -4.38 13.28 -13.30
C PRO A 395 -4.13 11.99 -12.50
N ILE A 396 -3.84 12.10 -11.20
CA ILE A 396 -3.59 10.95 -10.32
C ILE A 396 -4.79 10.57 -9.44
N VAL A 397 -5.95 11.23 -9.61
CA VAL A 397 -7.13 10.98 -8.79
C VAL A 397 -7.54 9.50 -8.79
N ILE A 398 -7.90 8.99 -7.62
CA ILE A 398 -8.60 7.73 -7.44
C ILE A 398 -10.06 8.08 -7.16
N TRP A 399 -10.88 8.01 -8.21
CA TRP A 399 -12.34 7.98 -8.10
C TRP A 399 -12.79 6.55 -8.35
N THR A 400 -13.31 5.88 -7.32
CA THR A 400 -13.71 4.48 -7.40
C THR A 400 -14.97 4.21 -6.59
N ILE A 401 -15.74 3.23 -7.05
CA ILE A 401 -16.84 2.62 -6.31
C ILE A 401 -16.56 1.12 -6.29
N PHE A 402 -16.48 0.52 -5.11
CA PHE A 402 -16.17 -0.91 -4.97
C PHE A 402 -17.02 -1.57 -3.88
N GLU A 403 -17.12 -2.89 -3.93
CA GLU A 403 -17.78 -3.69 -2.87
C GLU A 403 -16.99 -3.64 -1.56
N SER A 404 -17.68 -3.43 -0.44
CA SER A 404 -17.09 -3.26 0.89
C SER A 404 -16.52 -4.55 1.49
N THR A 405 -15.45 -5.08 0.89
CA THR A 405 -14.71 -6.24 1.36
C THR A 405 -13.45 -5.82 2.14
N GLU A 406 -12.99 -6.68 3.04
CA GLU A 406 -11.76 -6.46 3.80
C GLU A 406 -10.55 -6.24 2.89
N HIS A 407 -10.43 -7.01 1.80
CA HIS A 407 -9.36 -6.85 0.81
C HIS A 407 -9.38 -5.46 0.18
N ASN A 408 -10.54 -4.99 -0.30
CA ASN A 408 -10.64 -3.67 -0.93
C ASN A 408 -10.35 -2.53 0.05
N HIS A 409 -10.73 -2.67 1.32
CA HIS A 409 -10.37 -1.70 2.36
C HIS A 409 -8.88 -1.71 2.71
N HIS A 410 -8.21 -2.87 2.65
CA HIS A 410 -6.73 -2.95 2.77
C HIS A 410 -6.02 -2.27 1.58
N VAL A 411 -6.53 -2.46 0.36
CA VAL A 411 -6.02 -1.78 -0.84
C VAL A 411 -6.21 -0.26 -0.72
N LEU A 412 -7.39 0.19 -0.31
CA LEU A 412 -7.67 1.62 -0.07
C LEU A 412 -6.74 2.22 1.00
N HIS A 413 -6.51 1.50 2.09
CA HIS A 413 -5.58 1.94 3.13
C HIS A 413 -4.16 2.09 2.58
N SER A 414 -3.70 1.12 1.77
CA SER A 414 -2.40 1.19 1.12
C SER A 414 -2.30 2.38 0.16
N ALA A 415 -3.35 2.64 -0.62
CA ALA A 415 -3.43 3.80 -1.52
C ALA A 415 -3.35 5.12 -0.75
N PHE A 416 -4.10 5.24 0.34
CA PHE A 416 -4.06 6.42 1.21
C PHE A 416 -2.65 6.66 1.75
N MET A 417 -2.00 5.61 2.26
CA MET A 417 -0.63 5.71 2.78
C MET A 417 0.34 6.17 1.69
N ASP A 418 0.30 5.55 0.51
CA ASP A 418 1.21 5.85 -0.59
C ASP A 418 0.96 7.27 -1.16
N TYR A 419 -0.27 7.77 -1.17
CA TYR A 419 -0.58 9.14 -1.60
C TYR A 419 -0.17 10.19 -0.55
N TYR A 420 -0.16 9.82 0.73
CA TYR A 420 0.17 10.74 1.81
C TYR A 420 1.68 10.81 2.09
N LYS A 421 2.35 9.66 2.10
CA LYS A 421 3.77 9.50 2.45
C LYS A 421 4.46 8.55 1.49
N ALA A 422 5.62 8.95 0.98
CA ALA A 422 6.47 8.03 0.25
C ALA A 422 6.92 6.95 1.22
N ARG A 423 6.65 5.69 0.89
CA ARG A 423 7.36 4.60 1.57
C ARG A 423 8.84 4.81 1.27
N PRO A 424 9.73 4.61 2.26
CA PRO A 424 11.16 4.58 1.99
C PRO A 424 11.41 3.46 1.00
N ASP A 425 11.45 3.83 -0.27
CA ASP A 425 11.96 3.02 -1.34
C ASP A 425 13.47 3.14 -1.20
N TYR A 426 14.07 2.20 -0.47
CA TYR A 426 15.53 2.16 -0.27
C TYR A 426 16.29 1.94 -1.58
N PHE A 427 15.56 1.85 -2.70
CA PHE A 427 15.99 1.22 -3.93
C PHE A 427 15.94 2.15 -5.15
N PHE A 428 14.88 2.94 -5.31
CA PHE A 428 14.81 3.91 -6.40
C PHE A 428 15.30 5.30 -5.96
N LYS A 429 16.37 5.78 -6.61
CA LYS A 429 16.79 7.21 -6.61
C LYS A 429 15.75 8.16 -7.21
N PHE A 430 14.58 7.67 -7.62
CA PHE A 430 13.41 8.49 -7.89
C PHE A 430 12.53 8.53 -6.65
N SER A 431 12.82 9.46 -5.73
CA SER A 431 11.91 9.72 -4.61
C SER A 431 10.56 10.17 -5.17
N GLN A 432 9.56 9.29 -5.14
CA GLN A 432 8.18 9.66 -5.44
C GLN A 432 7.79 10.81 -4.52
N LYS A 433 7.57 11.99 -5.09
CA LYS A 433 7.21 13.16 -4.30
C LYS A 433 5.71 13.16 -4.07
N VAL A 434 5.25 12.41 -3.09
CA VAL A 434 3.84 12.42 -2.67
C VAL A 434 3.65 13.51 -1.60
N TRP A 435 2.48 13.58 -0.95
CA TRP A 435 2.09 14.83 -0.28
C TRP A 435 3.06 15.31 0.82
N LEU A 436 3.52 14.44 1.72
CA LEU A 436 4.47 14.83 2.78
C LEU A 436 5.86 15.19 2.23
N GLU A 437 6.32 14.55 1.16
CA GLU A 437 7.59 14.85 0.47
C GLU A 437 7.50 16.21 -0.22
N LEU A 438 6.40 16.47 -0.92
CA LEU A 438 6.11 17.75 -1.54
C LEU A 438 6.07 18.85 -0.49
N MET A 439 5.40 18.63 0.65
CA MET A 439 5.36 19.59 1.75
C MET A 439 6.76 19.88 2.31
N GLY A 440 7.58 18.85 2.51
CA GLY A 440 8.97 19.00 2.94
C GLY A 440 9.80 19.87 1.99
N GLN A 441 9.65 19.65 0.68
CA GLN A 441 10.39 20.35 -0.37
C GLN A 441 9.78 21.68 -0.80
N ALA A 442 8.57 22.01 -0.35
CA ALA A 442 7.87 23.23 -0.74
C ALA A 442 8.70 24.48 -0.40
N ILE A 443 8.97 25.28 -1.41
CA ILE A 443 9.69 26.55 -1.31
C ILE A 443 8.66 27.64 -1.02
N LYS A 444 8.97 28.50 -0.04
CA LYS A 444 8.12 29.64 0.30
C LYS A 444 8.16 30.67 -0.82
N GLU A 445 7.00 31.03 -1.36
CA GLU A 445 6.82 32.15 -2.27
C GLU A 445 6.93 33.48 -1.50
N ASN A 446 7.60 34.45 -2.11
CA ASN A 446 7.78 35.80 -1.56
C ASN A 446 7.11 36.88 -2.41
N ASN A 447 6.74 36.56 -3.65
CA ASN A 447 6.01 37.46 -4.53
C ASN A 447 4.55 37.60 -4.09
N LYS A 448 4.17 38.80 -3.64
CA LYS A 448 2.81 39.09 -3.15
C LYS A 448 1.70 38.79 -4.16
N ALA A 449 1.94 38.99 -5.46
CA ALA A 449 0.94 38.72 -6.48
C ALA A 449 0.73 37.22 -6.69
N THR A 450 1.82 36.42 -6.63
CA THR A 450 1.71 34.95 -6.67
C THR A 450 1.02 34.42 -5.43
N ILE A 451 1.36 34.92 -4.24
CA ILE A 451 0.70 34.52 -2.97
C ILE A 451 -0.79 34.84 -3.02
N ALA A 452 -1.16 36.05 -3.48
CA ALA A 452 -2.57 36.43 -3.64
C ALA A 452 -3.32 35.51 -4.61
N ARG A 453 -2.66 35.07 -5.70
CA ARG A 453 -3.23 34.11 -6.64
C ARG A 453 -3.40 32.72 -6.02
N ASN A 454 -2.39 32.22 -5.30
CA ASN A 454 -2.50 30.95 -4.57
C ASN A 454 -3.66 30.98 -3.57
N GLN A 455 -3.81 32.10 -2.85
CA GLN A 455 -4.91 32.33 -1.91
C GLN A 455 -6.27 32.33 -2.63
N GLU A 456 -6.36 33.00 -3.79
CA GLU A 456 -7.59 33.07 -4.58
C GLU A 456 -8.01 31.70 -5.13
N GLU A 457 -7.08 30.89 -5.63
CA GLU A 457 -7.39 29.54 -6.11
C GLU A 457 -7.82 28.60 -4.98
N GLN A 458 -7.17 28.70 -3.80
CA GLN A 458 -7.60 27.94 -2.63
C GLN A 458 -9.00 28.39 -2.18
N HIS A 459 -9.27 29.70 -2.18
CA HIS A 459 -10.57 30.24 -1.86
C HIS A 459 -11.64 29.73 -2.85
N LYS A 460 -11.39 29.78 -4.16
CA LYS A 460 -12.26 29.23 -5.21
C LYS A 460 -12.59 27.75 -4.98
N TYR A 461 -11.61 26.93 -4.64
CA TYR A 461 -11.81 25.51 -4.29
C TYR A 461 -12.73 25.35 -3.07
N LEU A 462 -12.48 26.10 -1.99
CA LEU A 462 -13.28 26.06 -0.77
C LEU A 462 -14.72 26.52 -1.03
N THR A 463 -14.92 27.59 -1.79
CA THR A 463 -16.23 28.10 -2.20
C THR A 463 -17.00 27.05 -3.02
N TRP A 464 -16.33 26.37 -3.96
CA TRP A 464 -16.94 25.28 -4.72
C TRP A 464 -17.41 24.14 -3.82
N ARG A 465 -16.52 23.63 -2.96
CA ARG A 465 -16.81 22.51 -2.08
C ARG A 465 -17.90 22.87 -1.07
N ALA A 466 -17.84 24.03 -0.42
CA ALA A 466 -18.84 24.46 0.54
C ALA A 466 -20.27 24.49 -0.05
N GLU A 467 -20.40 24.90 -1.31
CA GLU A 467 -21.70 24.97 -1.99
C GLU A 467 -22.16 23.62 -2.58
N LYS A 468 -21.24 22.82 -3.13
CA LYS A 468 -21.58 21.65 -3.98
C LYS A 468 -21.19 20.28 -3.41
N ASP A 469 -20.59 20.23 -2.22
CA ASP A 469 -20.13 18.98 -1.61
C ASP A 469 -21.28 17.95 -1.47
N PRO A 470 -21.08 16.70 -1.94
CA PRO A 470 -22.13 15.70 -1.94
C PRO A 470 -22.54 15.21 -0.55
N GLY A 471 -21.70 15.42 0.47
CA GLY A 471 -21.93 15.01 1.86
C GLY A 471 -22.84 15.95 2.65
N TYR A 472 -23.05 17.20 2.21
CA TYR A 472 -23.81 18.18 2.97
C TYR A 472 -25.25 17.75 3.32
N PRO A 473 -26.05 17.13 2.42
CA PRO A 473 -27.38 16.63 2.78
C PRO A 473 -27.38 15.55 3.86
N LEU A 474 -26.33 14.71 3.89
CA LEU A 474 -26.16 13.70 4.94
C LEU A 474 -25.89 14.39 6.28
N LEU A 475 -25.00 15.39 6.32
CA LEU A 475 -24.73 16.16 7.53
C LEU A 475 -26.00 16.83 8.06
N LYS A 476 -26.80 17.48 7.21
CA LYS A 476 -28.10 18.07 7.61
C LYS A 476 -29.01 17.05 8.28
N LYS A 477 -29.06 15.82 7.77
CA LYS A 477 -29.87 14.74 8.36
C LYS A 477 -29.35 14.31 9.73
N LEU A 478 -28.03 14.24 9.89
CA LEU A 478 -27.40 13.72 11.11
C LEU A 478 -27.33 14.74 12.24
N ILE A 479 -27.15 16.02 11.95
CA ILE A 479 -26.95 17.08 12.96
C ILE A 479 -27.87 18.29 12.78
N GLY A 480 -28.80 18.27 11.83
CA GLY A 480 -29.67 19.42 11.56
C GLY A 480 -29.00 20.51 10.71
N GLU A 481 -29.80 21.41 10.15
CA GLU A 481 -29.37 22.35 9.11
C GLU A 481 -28.31 23.36 9.59
N SER A 482 -28.61 24.13 10.64
CA SER A 482 -27.67 25.14 11.15
C SER A 482 -26.34 24.54 11.61
N ARG A 483 -26.34 23.42 12.33
CA ARG A 483 -25.08 22.78 12.76
C ARG A 483 -24.29 22.18 11.61
N ALA A 484 -24.97 21.69 10.57
CA ALA A 484 -24.32 21.21 9.36
C ALA A 484 -23.69 22.36 8.56
N GLU A 485 -24.36 23.51 8.48
CA GLU A 485 -23.83 24.72 7.86
C GLU A 485 -22.58 25.21 8.58
N ASP A 486 -22.62 25.34 9.90
CA ASP A 486 -21.44 25.68 10.71
C ASP A 486 -20.28 24.69 10.48
N LEU A 487 -20.55 23.38 10.49
CA LEU A 487 -19.52 22.35 10.26
C LEU A 487 -18.91 22.44 8.86
N VAL A 488 -19.71 22.77 7.85
CA VAL A 488 -19.23 22.93 6.47
C VAL A 488 -18.36 24.18 6.35
N MET A 489 -18.85 25.32 6.82
CA MET A 489 -18.23 26.63 6.58
C MET A 489 -17.06 26.93 7.52
N GLU A 490 -17.10 26.46 8.77
CA GLU A 490 -16.11 26.81 9.80
C GLU A 490 -15.15 25.66 10.15
N PHE A 491 -15.33 24.47 9.57
CA PHE A 491 -14.45 23.32 9.81
C PHE A 491 -14.00 22.61 8.53
N LEU A 492 -14.93 22.08 7.74
CA LEU A 492 -14.58 21.28 6.54
C LEU A 492 -13.91 22.14 5.47
N PHE A 493 -14.45 23.35 5.26
CA PHE A 493 -13.97 24.33 4.29
C PHE A 493 -13.65 25.68 4.94
N GLU A 494 -13.11 25.62 6.17
CA GLU A 494 -12.57 26.80 6.84
C GLU A 494 -11.54 27.49 5.91
N GLY A 495 -11.71 28.80 5.76
CA GLY A 495 -11.06 29.61 4.72
C GLY A 495 -12.06 30.26 3.75
N VAL A 496 -13.26 29.70 3.57
CA VAL A 496 -14.27 30.24 2.62
C VAL A 496 -14.72 31.67 2.96
N ASN A 497 -14.69 32.06 4.24
CA ASN A 497 -15.07 33.40 4.69
C ASN A 497 -13.87 34.31 4.99
N THR A 498 -12.65 33.78 4.96
CA THR A 498 -11.44 34.47 5.47
C THR A 498 -10.35 34.65 4.40
N LEU A 499 -10.27 33.77 3.40
CA LEU A 499 -9.27 33.84 2.34
C LEU A 499 -9.70 34.75 1.17
N GLY A 500 -10.97 35.09 1.05
CA GLY A 500 -11.46 35.92 -0.05
C GLY A 500 -12.85 36.47 0.20
N THR A 501 -13.30 37.30 -0.74
CA THR A 501 -14.61 37.97 -0.68
C THR A 501 -15.51 37.65 -1.86
N LYS A 502 -14.99 36.96 -2.88
CA LYS A 502 -15.76 36.51 -4.05
C LYS A 502 -16.79 35.46 -3.63
N SER A 503 -18.03 35.64 -4.06
CA SER A 503 -19.11 34.69 -3.87
C SER A 503 -18.97 33.47 -4.79
N PHE A 504 -19.81 32.46 -4.57
CA PHE A 504 -19.89 31.31 -5.48
C PHE A 504 -20.20 31.71 -6.92
N LEU A 505 -21.09 32.67 -7.15
CA LEU A 505 -21.46 33.12 -8.50
C LEU A 505 -20.37 33.96 -9.17
N ASP A 506 -19.48 34.59 -8.39
CA ASP A 506 -18.32 35.30 -8.96
C ASP A 506 -17.32 34.33 -9.60
N TYR A 507 -17.20 33.11 -9.07
CA TYR A 507 -16.34 32.07 -9.63
C TYR A 507 -17.05 31.16 -10.63
N PHE A 508 -18.34 30.89 -10.42
CA PHE A 508 -19.13 29.91 -11.18
C PHE A 508 -20.43 30.55 -11.70
N PRO A 509 -20.34 31.53 -12.61
CA PRO A 509 -21.50 32.29 -13.09
C PRO A 509 -22.53 31.42 -13.83
N ASP A 510 -22.13 30.27 -14.38
CA ASP A 510 -23.04 29.32 -15.05
C ASP A 510 -24.11 28.74 -14.13
N TYR A 511 -23.94 28.87 -12.81
CA TYR A 511 -24.92 28.48 -11.81
C TYR A 511 -25.88 29.61 -11.45
N ALA A 512 -25.74 30.81 -12.01
CA ALA A 512 -26.67 31.90 -11.76
C ALA A 512 -28.05 31.57 -12.34
N ARG A 513 -29.09 31.84 -11.55
CA ARG A 513 -30.47 31.88 -12.03
C ARG A 513 -30.87 33.32 -12.38
N ASP A 514 -31.93 33.47 -13.14
CA ASP A 514 -32.45 34.79 -13.55
C ASP A 514 -32.80 35.71 -12.36
N ASP A 515 -33.10 35.14 -11.18
CA ASP A 515 -33.38 35.86 -9.94
C ASP A 515 -32.11 36.23 -9.13
N GLY A 516 -30.92 35.94 -9.66
CA GLY A 516 -29.64 36.17 -8.99
C GLY A 516 -29.27 35.14 -7.93
N SER A 517 -30.08 34.10 -7.72
CA SER A 517 -29.78 33.02 -6.78
C SER A 517 -28.94 31.90 -7.41
N VAL A 518 -28.28 31.11 -6.56
CA VAL A 518 -27.51 29.93 -6.99
C VAL A 518 -28.45 28.79 -7.39
N ASN A 519 -28.18 28.18 -8.55
CA ASN A 519 -28.88 27.00 -9.00
C ASN A 519 -28.61 25.82 -8.05
N LYS A 520 -29.69 25.23 -7.51
CA LYS A 520 -29.64 24.10 -6.57
C LYS A 520 -29.19 22.79 -7.21
N LYS A 521 -29.11 22.71 -8.54
CA LYS A 521 -28.50 21.55 -9.22
C LYS A 521 -27.04 21.42 -8.75
N ARG A 522 -26.61 20.17 -8.57
CA ARG A 522 -25.20 19.85 -8.28
C ARG A 522 -24.33 20.15 -9.49
N SER A 523 -24.85 19.85 -10.67
CA SER A 523 -24.15 19.95 -11.95
C SER A 523 -25.07 20.61 -12.97
N MET A 524 -24.54 21.57 -13.70
CA MET A 524 -25.19 22.22 -14.82
C MET A 524 -24.98 21.42 -16.11
N ILE A 525 -23.81 20.82 -16.28
CA ILE A 525 -23.44 19.96 -17.42
C ILE A 525 -24.08 18.56 -17.28
N GLY A 526 -24.11 18.03 -16.06
CA GLY A 526 -24.50 16.67 -15.74
C GLY A 526 -23.32 15.77 -15.42
N LYS A 527 -23.61 14.48 -15.24
CA LYS A 527 -22.57 13.47 -15.04
C LYS A 527 -22.05 12.94 -16.37
N SER A 528 -20.74 12.95 -16.55
CA SER A 528 -20.03 12.44 -17.73
C SER A 528 -18.87 11.51 -17.30
N PHE A 529 -17.99 11.15 -18.23
CA PHE A 529 -16.76 10.39 -18.01
C PHE A 529 -17.01 9.00 -17.41
N GLU A 530 -17.69 8.15 -18.19
CA GLU A 530 -17.89 6.73 -17.85
C GLU A 530 -16.55 6.00 -17.66
N THR A 531 -15.52 6.43 -18.38
CA THR A 531 -14.14 5.96 -18.26
C THR A 531 -13.24 7.06 -17.70
N ARG A 532 -12.08 6.68 -17.15
CA ARG A 532 -11.06 7.61 -16.68
C ARG A 532 -10.70 8.60 -17.79
N PRO A 533 -10.80 9.94 -17.56
CA PRO A 533 -10.59 10.93 -18.60
C PRO A 533 -9.13 11.39 -18.74
N TRP A 534 -8.18 10.61 -18.20
CA TRP A 534 -6.75 10.81 -18.38
C TRP A 534 -6.11 9.54 -18.93
N ASP A 535 -5.12 9.69 -19.80
CA ASP A 535 -4.30 8.59 -20.29
C ASP A 535 -3.24 8.15 -19.25
N ALA A 536 -2.40 7.18 -19.63
CA ALA A 536 -1.33 6.66 -18.78
C ALA A 536 -0.27 7.70 -18.38
N ASN A 537 -0.10 8.76 -19.20
CA ASN A 537 0.82 9.86 -18.95
C ASN A 537 0.16 11.01 -18.16
N GLY A 538 -1.13 10.88 -17.85
CA GLY A 538 -1.90 11.90 -17.15
C GLY A 538 -2.31 13.05 -18.07
N GLU A 539 -2.26 12.90 -19.40
CA GLU A 539 -2.85 13.84 -20.34
C GLU A 539 -4.37 13.68 -20.35
N PHE A 540 -5.09 14.81 -20.32
CA PHE A 540 -6.55 14.79 -20.34
C PHE A 540 -7.03 14.40 -21.74
N ILE A 541 -7.85 13.37 -21.82
CA ILE A 541 -8.40 12.79 -23.06
C ILE A 541 -9.94 12.82 -23.09
N GLY A 542 -10.56 13.49 -22.11
CA GLY A 542 -12.01 13.69 -22.09
C GLY A 542 -12.45 14.69 -23.16
N ASP A 543 -13.70 14.58 -23.64
CA ASP A 543 -14.27 15.54 -24.59
C ASP A 543 -14.24 16.96 -24.00
N ALA A 544 -13.71 17.91 -24.75
CA ALA A 544 -13.56 19.31 -24.32
C ALA A 544 -14.91 20.00 -24.05
N GLU A 545 -16.00 19.56 -24.69
CA GLU A 545 -17.37 20.06 -24.43
C GLU A 545 -17.94 19.57 -23.09
N ALA A 546 -17.32 18.56 -22.47
CA ALA A 546 -17.72 18.02 -21.18
C ALA A 546 -16.95 18.62 -19.99
N GLN A 547 -16.08 19.62 -20.20
CA GLN A 547 -15.25 20.25 -19.17
C GLN A 547 -15.81 21.58 -18.64
#